data_AF-A0A971M3A5-F1
#
_entry.id   AF-A0A971M3A5-F1
#
_cell.length_a   1.000
_cell.length_b   1.000
_cell.length_c   1.000
_cell.angle_alpha   90.00
_cell.angle_beta   90.00
_cell.angle_gamma   90.00
#
_symmetry.space_group_name_H-M   'P 1'
#
loop_
_entity.id
_entity.type
_entity.pdbx_description
1 polymer ?
#
loop_
_entity_poly.entity_id
_entity_poly.type
_entity_poly.pdbx_seq_one_letter_code
_entity_poly.pdbx_strand_id
1 'polypeptide(L)'
;MKTTIAILSALLCLNACTTVHFQSESGSFDRLSSDNSIVLLSNRESSEDFDDDDVEDCIGPAMYNVNQELRFVPAKQFRRNLYPYFAPSTTPHDLEGYKNVLAKPEVRQRIDSLGGTVFNNTDKGRDKY
;
A
#
# COMPACT_ATOMS: atom_id res chain seq x y z
N MET A 1 -50.59 3.60 -6.39
CA MET A 1 -49.58 4.43 -5.68
C MET A 1 -48.51 3.59 -4.95
N LYS A 2 -48.85 2.51 -4.22
CA LYS A 2 -47.84 1.66 -3.54
C LYS A 2 -46.92 0.88 -4.50
N THR A 3 -47.47 0.36 -5.60
CA THR A 3 -46.71 -0.40 -6.62
C THR A 3 -45.77 0.47 -7.45
N THR A 4 -46.13 1.71 -7.74
CA THR A 4 -45.27 2.65 -8.48
C THR A 4 -44.04 3.07 -7.67
N ILE A 5 -44.17 3.19 -6.34
CA ILE A 5 -43.05 3.50 -5.44
C ILE A 5 -42.07 2.31 -5.35
N ALA A 6 -42.58 1.08 -5.30
CA ALA A 6 -41.73 -0.12 -5.27
C ALA A 6 -40.90 -0.30 -6.55
N ILE A 7 -41.50 -0.01 -7.72
CA ILE A 7 -40.81 -0.07 -9.01
C ILE A 7 -39.73 1.02 -9.10
N LEU A 8 -40.03 2.24 -8.66
CA LEU A 8 -39.07 3.35 -8.66
C LEU A 8 -37.87 3.05 -7.73
N SER A 9 -38.11 2.49 -6.55
CA SER A 9 -37.06 2.09 -5.62
C SER A 9 -36.18 0.97 -6.18
N ALA A 10 -36.75 0.01 -6.91
CA ALA A 10 -36.00 -1.06 -7.56
C ALA A 10 -35.09 -0.52 -8.67
N LEU A 11 -35.55 0.46 -9.46
CA LEU A 11 -34.75 1.09 -10.53
C LEU A 11 -33.54 1.88 -10.01
N LEU A 12 -33.61 2.48 -8.82
CA LEU A 12 -32.47 3.20 -8.23
C LEU A 12 -31.31 2.26 -7.85
N CYS A 13 -31.62 1.01 -7.46
CA CYS A 13 -30.59 0.04 -7.05
C CYS A 13 -29.73 -0.48 -8.21
N LEU A 14 -30.18 -0.38 -9.47
CA LEU A 14 -29.40 -0.83 -10.64
C LEU A 14 -28.27 0.12 -11.04
N ASN A 15 -28.21 1.34 -10.48
CA ASN A 15 -27.18 2.32 -10.81
C ASN A 15 -25.99 2.32 -9.84
N ALA A 16 -25.94 1.41 -8.86
CA ALA A 16 -24.86 1.32 -7.88
C ALA A 16 -23.66 0.49 -8.38
N CYS A 17 -23.31 0.63 -9.66
CA CYS A 17 -22.13 -0.03 -10.23
C CYS A 17 -20.90 0.85 -9.96
N THR A 18 -20.16 0.52 -8.91
CA THR A 18 -18.87 1.15 -8.61
C THR A 18 -17.78 0.43 -9.40
N THR A 19 -17.06 1.17 -10.25
CA THR A 19 -15.91 0.66 -10.99
C THR A 19 -14.65 1.01 -10.23
N VAL A 20 -13.99 0.00 -9.67
CA VAL A 20 -12.67 0.14 -9.06
C VAL A 20 -11.60 0.06 -10.14
N HIS A 21 -10.78 1.10 -10.26
CA HIS A 21 -9.63 1.10 -11.17
C HIS A 21 -8.37 0.66 -10.41
N PHE A 22 -7.82 -0.50 -10.77
CA PHE A 22 -6.54 -0.98 -10.25
C PHE A 22 -5.41 -0.46 -11.14
N GLN A 23 -4.55 0.40 -10.60
CA GLN A 23 -3.32 0.80 -11.27
C GLN A 23 -2.17 -0.03 -10.66
N SER A 24 -1.69 -1.01 -11.42
CA SER A 24 -0.60 -1.90 -11.00
C SER A 24 0.70 -1.49 -11.68
N GLU A 25 1.67 -1.04 -10.90
CA GLU A 25 3.07 -0.98 -11.33
C GLU A 25 3.76 -2.21 -10.71
N SER A 26 3.98 -3.25 -11.51
CA SER A 26 4.67 -4.46 -11.06
C SER A 26 6.17 -4.33 -11.29
N GLY A 27 6.93 -4.33 -10.20
CA GLY A 27 8.32 -4.77 -10.21
C GLY A 27 8.38 -6.29 -10.21
N SER A 28 9.44 -6.89 -10.74
CA SER A 28 9.62 -8.35 -10.70
C SER A 28 9.65 -8.83 -9.23
N PHE A 29 8.60 -9.53 -8.81
CA PHE A 29 8.45 -10.12 -7.46
C PHE A 29 9.41 -11.29 -7.19
N ASP A 30 10.21 -11.66 -8.19
CA ASP A 30 11.15 -12.79 -8.22
C ASP A 30 12.29 -12.69 -7.18
N ARG A 31 12.33 -11.61 -6.38
CA ARG A 31 13.31 -11.38 -5.30
C ARG A 31 12.69 -11.24 -3.92
N LEU A 32 11.40 -11.53 -3.72
CA LEU A 32 10.79 -11.62 -2.39
C LEU A 32 11.26 -12.89 -1.67
N SER A 33 12.53 -12.90 -1.25
CA SER A 33 13.09 -13.89 -0.33
C SER A 33 12.55 -13.67 1.10
N SER A 34 12.60 -14.71 1.94
CA SER A 34 12.25 -14.70 3.37
C SER A 34 12.97 -13.61 4.20
N ASP A 35 14.07 -13.08 3.66
CA ASP A 35 14.88 -12.04 4.31
C ASP A 35 14.31 -10.62 4.11
N ASN A 36 13.35 -10.45 3.19
CA ASN A 36 12.76 -9.15 2.88
C ASN A 36 11.44 -8.94 3.63
N SER A 37 11.29 -7.75 4.22
CA SER A 37 10.04 -7.34 4.87
C SER A 37 9.15 -6.55 3.91
N ILE A 38 7.84 -6.83 3.93
CA ILE A 38 6.81 -6.16 3.12
C ILE A 38 6.02 -5.21 4.00
N VAL A 39 5.71 -4.02 3.48
CA VAL A 39 4.81 -3.04 4.11
C VAL A 39 3.65 -2.79 3.16
N LEU A 40 2.41 -2.94 3.63
CA LEU A 40 1.20 -2.59 2.89
C LEU A 40 0.73 -1.22 3.39
N LEU A 41 0.71 -0.20 2.53
CA LEU A 41 0.32 1.16 2.91
C LEU A 41 -1.04 1.51 2.31
N SER A 42 -1.96 2.02 3.14
CA SER A 42 -3.18 2.64 2.63
C SER A 42 -2.88 4.03 2.06
N ASN A 43 -3.64 4.43 1.03
CA ASN A 43 -3.65 5.82 0.62
C ASN A 43 -4.45 6.62 1.65
N ARG A 44 -3.83 7.54 2.40
CA ARG A 44 -4.56 8.30 3.43
C ARG A 44 -5.63 9.23 2.88
N GLU A 45 -5.62 9.48 1.57
CA GLU A 45 -6.67 10.24 0.88
C GLU A 45 -7.90 9.38 0.53
N SER A 46 -7.80 8.04 0.60
CA SER A 46 -8.93 7.16 0.28
C SER A 46 -9.81 6.94 1.51
N SER A 47 -10.80 7.82 1.70
CA SER A 47 -11.91 7.73 2.67
C SER A 47 -11.51 7.51 4.15
N GLU A 48 -12.17 8.22 5.07
CA GLU A 48 -12.00 7.98 6.52
C GLU A 48 -12.38 6.54 6.96
N ASP A 49 -13.10 5.80 6.10
CA ASP A 49 -13.61 4.45 6.32
C ASP A 49 -12.61 3.32 5.99
N PHE A 50 -11.41 3.63 5.46
CA PHE A 50 -10.45 2.58 5.07
C PHE A 50 -9.02 2.98 5.47
N ASP A 51 -8.53 2.40 6.58
CA ASP A 51 -7.25 2.76 7.16
C ASP A 51 -6.16 1.68 6.98
N ASP A 52 -5.01 1.90 7.63
CA ASP A 52 -3.88 0.97 7.55
C ASP A 52 -4.20 -0.42 8.16
N ASP A 53 -5.05 -0.46 9.20
CA ASP A 53 -5.43 -1.70 9.90
C ASP A 53 -6.44 -2.49 9.02
N ASP A 54 -7.38 -1.82 8.35
CA ASP A 54 -8.31 -2.45 7.40
C ASP A 54 -7.60 -3.13 6.20
N VAL A 55 -6.53 -2.50 5.69
CA VAL A 55 -5.69 -3.06 4.63
C VAL A 55 -4.98 -4.33 5.12
N GLU A 56 -4.44 -4.30 6.33
CA GLU A 56 -3.73 -5.44 6.92
C GLU A 56 -4.68 -6.62 7.14
N ASP A 57 -5.88 -6.37 7.67
CA ASP A 57 -6.89 -7.40 7.93
C ASP A 57 -7.47 -8.01 6.64
N CYS A 58 -7.62 -7.23 5.58
CA CYS A 58 -8.19 -7.70 4.31
C CYS A 58 -7.15 -8.40 3.42
N ILE A 59 -5.96 -7.81 3.26
CA ILE A 59 -4.95 -8.27 2.30
C ILE A 59 -3.90 -9.17 2.95
N GLY A 60 -3.57 -8.91 4.22
CA GLY A 60 -2.56 -9.68 4.97
C GLY A 60 -2.81 -11.19 4.96
N PRO A 61 -4.01 -11.68 5.32
CA PRO A 61 -4.32 -13.10 5.27
C PRO A 61 -4.18 -13.71 3.87
N ALA A 62 -4.60 -12.99 2.83
CA ALA A 62 -4.48 -13.45 1.44
C ALA A 62 -3.02 -13.60 1.02
N MET A 63 -2.15 -12.65 1.39
CA MET A 63 -0.72 -12.71 1.10
C MET A 63 0.00 -13.82 1.90
N TYR A 64 -0.34 -13.98 3.19
CA TYR A 64 0.21 -15.04 4.03
C TYR A 64 -0.14 -16.45 3.51
N ASN A 65 -1.35 -16.62 2.98
CA ASN A 65 -1.78 -17.88 2.35
C ASN A 65 -0.98 -18.21 1.08
N VAL A 66 -0.48 -17.20 0.36
CA VAL A 66 0.34 -17.39 -0.84
C VAL A 66 1.78 -17.73 -0.47
N ASN A 67 2.34 -17.05 0.54
CA ASN A 67 3.69 -17.31 1.02
C ASN A 67 3.80 -17.01 2.53
N GLN A 68 3.98 -18.06 3.32
CA GLN A 68 4.08 -17.99 4.78
C GLN A 68 5.42 -17.43 5.28
N GLU A 69 6.43 -17.36 4.42
CA GLU A 69 7.75 -16.79 4.73
C GLU A 69 7.77 -15.26 4.61
N LEU A 70 6.69 -14.64 4.14
CA LEU A 70 6.59 -13.20 4.04
C LEU A 70 6.52 -12.57 5.44
N ARG A 71 7.46 -11.67 5.70
CA ARG A 71 7.48 -10.86 6.92
C ARG A 71 6.74 -9.55 6.67
N PHE A 72 5.62 -9.36 7.35
CA PHE A 72 4.86 -8.11 7.28
C PHE A 72 5.30 -7.14 8.37
N VAL A 73 5.53 -5.89 7.98
CA VAL A 73 5.75 -4.77 8.91
C VAL A 73 4.47 -3.92 8.91
N PRO A 74 3.79 -3.77 10.06
CA PRO A 74 2.57 -2.97 10.16
C PRO A 74 2.80 -1.53 9.68
N ALA A 75 1.89 -1.01 8.86
CA ALA A 75 2.02 0.33 8.28
C ALA A 75 2.10 1.43 9.34
N LYS A 76 1.33 1.30 10.42
CA LYS A 76 1.40 2.22 11.58
C LYS A 76 2.79 2.24 12.22
N GLN A 77 3.44 1.08 12.33
CA GLN A 77 4.83 0.99 12.81
C GLN A 77 5.78 1.64 11.80
N PHE A 78 5.63 1.34 10.52
CA PHE A 78 6.45 1.92 9.46
C PHE A 78 6.39 3.45 9.44
N ARG A 79 5.18 4.03 9.36
CA ARG A 79 4.98 5.50 9.34
C ARG A 79 5.56 6.17 10.59
N ARG A 80 5.40 5.56 11.77
CA ARG A 80 5.93 6.08 13.03
C ARG A 80 7.47 6.12 13.04
N ASN A 81 8.13 5.06 12.57
CA ASN A 81 9.59 5.02 12.51
C ASN A 81 10.19 6.00 11.49
N LEU A 82 9.43 6.29 10.43
CA LEU A 82 9.83 7.24 9.39
C LEU A 82 9.31 8.66 9.62
N TYR A 83 8.82 9.00 10.82
CA TYR A 83 8.49 10.37 11.17
C TYR A 83 9.72 11.29 11.05
N PRO A 84 9.64 12.48 10.44
CA PRO A 84 8.43 13.18 10.00
C PRO A 84 8.04 12.94 8.55
N TYR A 85 8.69 12.08 7.78
CA TYR A 85 8.44 11.91 6.34
C TYR A 85 7.09 11.28 6.01
N PHE A 86 6.46 10.61 6.98
CA PHE A 86 5.12 10.02 6.87
C PHE A 86 4.14 10.60 7.90
N ALA A 87 4.36 11.86 8.33
CA ALA A 87 3.35 12.59 9.08
C ALA A 87 2.16 12.94 8.16
N PRO A 88 0.96 13.20 8.70
CA PRO A 88 -0.22 13.51 7.89
C PRO A 88 0.01 14.63 6.86
N SER A 89 0.82 15.64 7.20
CA SER A 89 1.09 16.81 6.36
C SER A 89 2.25 16.63 5.36
N THR A 90 2.99 15.53 5.43
CA THR A 90 4.25 15.33 4.68
C THR A 90 4.31 13.98 3.98
N THR A 91 3.29 13.13 4.19
CA THR A 91 3.18 11.83 3.55
C THR A 91 3.07 12.01 2.04
N PRO A 92 3.89 11.32 1.24
CA PRO A 92 3.74 11.33 -0.21
C PRO A 92 2.35 10.84 -0.67
N HIS A 93 1.77 11.53 -1.64
CA HIS A 93 0.46 11.20 -2.21
C HIS A 93 0.55 10.51 -3.58
N ASP A 94 1.73 10.54 -4.21
CA ASP A 94 2.00 9.90 -5.50
C ASP A 94 3.30 9.08 -5.45
N LEU A 95 3.44 8.18 -6.42
CA LEU A 95 4.57 7.26 -6.48
C LEU A 95 5.93 7.96 -6.59
N GLU A 96 5.98 9.12 -7.26
CA GLU A 96 7.22 9.88 -7.39
C GLU A 96 7.66 10.46 -6.05
N GLY A 97 6.72 10.98 -5.26
CA GLY A 97 6.93 11.42 -3.89
C GLY A 97 7.41 10.28 -3.00
N TYR A 98 6.84 9.08 -3.13
CA TYR A 98 7.33 7.89 -2.42
C TYR A 98 8.78 7.58 -2.82
N LYS A 99 9.10 7.53 -4.12
CA LYS A 99 10.46 7.31 -4.63
C LYS A 99 11.45 8.34 -4.08
N ASN A 100 11.05 9.61 -4.04
CA ASN A 100 11.87 10.72 -3.54
C ASN A 100 12.14 10.62 -2.04
N VAL A 101 11.13 10.29 -1.22
CA VAL A 101 11.31 10.09 0.23
C VAL A 101 12.19 8.88 0.51
N LEU A 102 11.93 7.75 -0.15
CA LEU A 102 12.67 6.50 0.04
C LEU A 102 14.12 6.55 -0.50
N ALA A 103 14.44 7.53 -1.34
CA ALA A 103 15.82 7.78 -1.81
C ALA A 103 16.67 8.53 -0.79
N LYS A 104 16.07 9.19 0.23
CA LYS A 104 16.80 9.97 1.22
C LYS A 104 17.68 9.06 2.10
N PRO A 105 18.98 9.36 2.27
CA PRO A 105 19.90 8.52 3.05
C PRO A 105 19.41 8.23 4.48
N GLU A 106 18.86 9.24 5.15
CA GLU A 106 18.34 9.13 6.51
C GLU A 106 17.07 8.30 6.62
N VAL A 107 16.27 8.23 5.55
CA VAL A 107 15.08 7.37 5.46
C VAL A 107 15.53 5.93 5.22
N ARG A 108 16.48 5.71 4.31
CA ARG A 108 17.05 4.39 4.03
C ARG A 108 17.64 3.73 5.28
N GLN A 109 18.47 4.47 6.02
CA GLN A 109 19.04 3.97 7.28
C GLN A 109 17.98 3.52 8.30
N ARG A 110 16.86 4.24 8.36
CA ARG A 110 15.74 3.85 9.24
C ARG A 110 15.01 2.61 8.74
N ILE A 111 14.86 2.46 7.42
CA ILE A 111 14.25 1.26 6.82
C ILE A 111 15.14 0.03 7.05
N ASP A 112 16.45 0.17 6.88
CA ASP A 112 17.42 -0.89 7.17
C ASP A 112 17.34 -1.33 8.64
N SER A 113 17.15 -0.38 9.57
CA SER A 113 16.97 -0.68 11.00
C SER A 113 15.70 -1.47 11.33
N LEU A 114 14.72 -1.47 10.42
CA LEU A 114 13.49 -2.27 10.54
C LEU A 114 13.63 -3.66 9.90
N GLY A 115 14.78 -3.98 9.29
CA GLY A 115 14.95 -5.18 8.48
C GLY A 115 14.17 -5.11 7.16
N GLY A 116 13.84 -3.90 6.70
CA GLY A 116 13.27 -3.66 5.38
C GLY A 116 14.39 -3.33 4.39
N THR A 117 14.21 -3.70 3.12
CA THR A 117 15.07 -3.25 2.02
C THR A 117 14.20 -2.51 1.01
N VAL A 118 14.58 -1.28 0.65
CA VAL A 118 13.89 -0.52 -0.39
C VAL A 118 14.38 -0.97 -1.76
N PHE A 119 13.50 -1.57 -2.55
CA PHE A 119 13.77 -1.83 -3.96
C PHE A 119 13.45 -0.58 -4.77
N ASN A 120 14.47 0.14 -5.25
CA ASN A 120 14.28 1.21 -6.21
C ASN A 120 14.50 0.67 -7.64
N ASN A 121 13.60 1.01 -8.57
CA ASN A 121 13.72 0.60 -9.97
C ASN A 121 14.98 1.20 -10.65
N THR A 122 15.63 2.20 -10.03
CA THR A 122 16.92 2.75 -10.46
C THR A 122 18.14 1.90 -10.09
N ASP A 123 18.01 0.89 -9.22
CA ASP A 123 19.12 -0.02 -8.91
C ASP A 123 19.41 -1.03 -10.04
N LYS A 124 18.59 -1.08 -11.09
CA LYS A 124 18.84 -1.85 -12.32
C LYS A 124 20.17 -1.50 -13.05
N GLY A 125 20.86 -0.43 -12.65
CA GLY A 125 22.07 0.06 -13.30
C GLY A 125 23.39 -0.17 -12.57
N ARG A 126 23.43 -0.74 -11.36
CA ARG A 126 24.68 -0.86 -10.58
C ARG A 126 25.29 -2.26 -10.48
N ASP A 127 24.63 -3.28 -11.02
CA ASP A 127 25.13 -4.67 -11.01
C ASP A 127 25.94 -5.02 -12.28
N LYS A 128 26.77 -4.07 -12.72
CA LYS A 128 27.73 -4.25 -13.82
C LYS A 128 29.08 -3.70 -13.38
N TYR A 129 29.73 -4.34 -12.42
CA TYR A 129 31.19 -4.51 -12.32
C TYR A 129 31.51 -5.56 -11.26
#